data_AF-A0A2E8LDB0-F1
#
_entry.id   AF-A0A2E8LDB0-F1
#
_cell.length_a   1.000
_cell.length_b   1.000
_cell.length_c   1.000
_cell.angle_alpha   90.00
_cell.angle_beta   90.00
_cell.angle_gamma   90.00
#
_symmetry.space_group_name_H-M   'P 1'
#
loop_
_entity.id
_entity.type
_entity.pdbx_description
1 polymer ?
#
loop_
_entity_poly.entity_id
_entity_poly.type
_entity_poly.pdbx_seq_one_letter_code
_entity_poly.pdbx_strand_id
1 'polypeptide(L)'
;MVAFVSSIIVTALIVGGILAYQKRRPADQVVTWGEAMLGSMIVFFLMFWVYGVVPHQFLTWADNELNWRSDKILFGPFDLLKSQQDGGWSPIRVNYVVLRDLIAVGIYVVALAGNIWMWAAWQKRGEKQNAETTPERSTFGRPLVKEGA
;
A
#
# COMPACT_ATOMS: atom_id res chain seq x y z
N MET A 1 7.53 -16.53 -10.27
CA MET A 1 6.26 -16.52 -9.53
C MET A 1 6.51 -16.61 -8.03
N VAL A 2 7.26 -17.62 -7.56
CA VAL A 2 7.48 -17.85 -6.11
C VAL A 2 8.05 -16.62 -5.41
N ALA A 3 9.11 -16.00 -5.92
CA ALA A 3 9.72 -14.83 -5.29
C ALA A 3 8.76 -13.63 -5.19
N PHE A 4 7.96 -13.39 -6.23
CA PHE A 4 6.93 -12.33 -6.22
C PHE A 4 5.84 -12.60 -5.19
N VAL A 5 5.28 -13.81 -5.18
CA VAL A 5 4.25 -14.20 -4.20
C VAL A 5 4.81 -14.12 -2.76
N SER A 6 6.01 -14.64 -2.53
CA SER A 6 6.69 -14.54 -1.24
C SER A 6 6.90 -13.08 -0.82
N SER A 7 7.24 -12.18 -1.74
CA SER A 7 7.40 -10.75 -1.42
C SER A 7 6.10 -10.08 -0.96
N ILE A 8 4.95 -10.50 -1.54
CA ILE A 8 3.62 -10.04 -1.12
C ILE A 8 3.28 -10.61 0.26
N ILE A 9 3.54 -11.89 0.50
CA ILE A 9 3.28 -12.52 1.80
C ILE A 9 4.10 -11.84 2.90
N VAL A 10 5.39 -11.60 2.68
CA VAL A 10 6.25 -10.88 3.64
C VAL A 10 5.70 -9.48 3.91
N THR A 11 5.28 -8.76 2.88
CA THR A 11 4.63 -7.44 3.03
C THR A 11 3.39 -7.53 3.91
N ALA A 12 2.51 -8.49 3.64
CA ALA A 12 1.27 -8.68 4.40
C ALA A 12 1.54 -9.05 5.87
N LEU A 13 2.55 -9.88 6.14
CA LEU A 13 2.95 -10.26 7.50
C LEU A 13 3.48 -9.06 8.29
N ILE A 14 4.34 -8.23 7.70
CA ILE A 14 4.90 -7.06 8.38
C ILE A 14 3.80 -6.01 8.62
N VAL A 15 2.99 -5.71 7.60
CA VAL A 15 1.85 -4.79 7.73
C VAL A 15 0.87 -5.30 8.79
N GLY A 16 0.53 -6.59 8.76
CA GLY A 16 -0.33 -7.23 9.76
C GLY A 16 0.25 -7.12 11.17
N GLY A 17 1.56 -7.32 11.33
CA GLY A 17 2.28 -7.15 12.59
C GLY A 17 2.22 -5.70 13.11
N ILE A 18 2.43 -4.72 12.23
CA ILE A 18 2.33 -3.29 12.57
C ILE A 18 0.90 -2.95 13.02
N LEU A 19 -0.12 -3.39 12.29
CA LEU A 19 -1.53 -3.13 12.63
C LEU A 19 -1.93 -3.84 13.94
N ALA A 20 -1.45 -5.06 14.18
CA ALA A 20 -1.69 -5.78 15.43
C ALA A 20 -1.03 -5.08 16.62
N TYR A 21 0.20 -4.57 16.44
CA TYR A 21 0.90 -3.78 17.44
C TYR A 21 0.20 -2.45 17.71
N GLN A 22 -0.21 -1.73 16.65
CA GLN A 22 -0.94 -0.47 16.74
C GLN A 22 -2.22 -0.60 17.59
N LYS A 23 -3.00 -1.69 17.41
CA LYS A 23 -4.25 -1.91 18.16
C LYS A 23 -4.04 -2.07 19.67
N ARG A 24 -2.87 -2.55 20.09
CA ARG A 24 -2.55 -2.83 21.50
C ARG A 24 -1.82 -1.68 22.19
N ARG A 25 -1.37 -0.69 21.42
CA ARG A 25 -0.52 0.39 21.91
C ARG A 25 -1.34 1.66 22.17
N PRO A 26 -1.46 2.12 23.44
CA PRO A 26 -2.09 3.40 23.73
C PRO A 26 -1.29 4.57 23.15
N ALA A 27 -1.97 5.68 22.87
CA ALA A 27 -1.40 6.80 22.12
C ALA A 27 -0.32 7.56 22.88
N ASP A 28 -0.44 7.63 24.21
CA ASP A 28 0.37 8.34 25.19
C ASP A 28 1.55 7.53 25.73
N GLN A 29 1.67 6.25 25.35
CA GLN A 29 2.77 5.41 25.82
C GLN A 29 4.12 5.91 25.31
N VAL A 30 4.98 6.33 26.25
CA VAL A 30 6.36 6.76 25.98
C VAL A 30 7.17 5.59 25.41
N VAL A 31 8.01 5.88 24.42
CA VAL A 31 8.85 4.90 23.73
C VAL A 31 10.27 5.00 24.27
N THR A 32 10.86 3.87 24.65
CA THR A 32 12.29 3.83 24.95
C THR A 32 13.11 4.03 23.68
N TRP A 33 14.35 4.48 23.81
CA TRP A 33 15.22 4.67 22.66
C TRP A 33 15.45 3.38 21.86
N GLY A 34 15.61 2.25 22.53
CA GLY A 34 15.76 0.93 21.89
C GLY A 34 14.52 0.49 21.09
N GLU A 35 13.32 0.68 21.66
CA GLU A 35 12.07 0.40 20.95
C GLU A 35 11.87 1.31 19.75
N ALA A 36 12.28 2.57 19.84
CA ALA A 36 12.23 3.51 18.73
C ALA A 36 13.17 3.10 17.59
N MET A 37 14.39 2.63 17.91
CA MET A 37 15.34 2.10 16.93
C MET A 37 14.84 0.83 16.23
N LEU A 38 14.23 -0.09 16.98
CA LEU A 38 13.64 -1.29 16.38
C LEU A 38 12.43 -0.94 15.50
N GLY A 39 11.58 -0.02 15.98
CA GLY A 39 10.43 0.48 15.22
C GLY A 39 10.87 1.12 13.91
N SER A 40 11.87 2.01 13.94
CA SER A 40 12.40 2.64 12.73
C SER A 40 12.98 1.60 11.77
N MET A 41 13.79 0.66 12.25
CA MET A 41 14.35 -0.42 11.43
C MET A 41 13.25 -1.19 10.68
N ILE A 42 12.16 -1.57 11.36
CA ILE A 42 11.05 -2.30 10.74
C ILE A 42 10.35 -1.45 9.68
N VAL A 43 10.07 -0.17 9.97
CA VAL A 43 9.41 0.72 9.00
C VAL A 43 10.28 0.99 7.78
N PHE A 44 11.57 1.29 7.97
CA PHE A 44 12.50 1.49 6.86
C PHE A 44 12.68 0.21 6.03
N PHE A 45 12.79 -0.94 6.69
CA PHE A 45 12.83 -2.23 6.01
C PHE A 45 11.57 -2.46 5.18
N LEU A 46 10.38 -2.18 5.73
CA LEU A 46 9.12 -2.29 5.00
C LEU A 46 9.08 -1.36 3.79
N MET A 47 9.53 -0.12 3.92
CA MET A 47 9.59 0.83 2.80
C MET A 47 10.54 0.31 1.71
N PHE A 48 11.76 -0.11 2.07
CA PHE A 48 12.68 -0.74 1.12
C PHE A 48 12.05 -1.96 0.44
N TRP A 49 11.37 -2.82 1.21
CA TRP A 49 10.76 -4.03 0.71
C TRP A 49 9.64 -3.75 -0.30
N VAL A 50 8.72 -2.86 0.04
CA VAL A 50 7.53 -2.55 -0.77
C VAL A 50 7.90 -1.73 -2.01
N TYR A 51 8.85 -0.81 -1.93
CA TYR A 51 9.22 0.04 -3.06
C TYR A 51 10.36 -0.52 -3.92
N GLY A 52 11.27 -1.28 -3.32
CA GLY A 52 12.41 -1.88 -4.01
C GLY A 52 12.11 -3.31 -4.46
N VAL A 53 11.77 -4.19 -3.50
CA VAL A 53 11.72 -5.63 -3.74
C VAL A 53 10.45 -6.04 -4.49
N VAL A 54 9.26 -5.65 -4.03
CA VAL A 54 7.99 -6.11 -4.63
C VAL A 54 7.88 -5.77 -6.13
N PRO A 55 8.12 -4.51 -6.57
CA PRO A 55 8.02 -4.15 -7.98
C PRO A 55 9.10 -4.83 -8.81
N HIS A 56 10.31 -4.95 -8.27
CA HIS A 56 11.40 -5.68 -8.92
C HIS A 56 11.03 -7.15 -9.14
N GLN A 57 10.50 -7.83 -8.12
CA GLN A 57 10.08 -9.24 -8.25
C GLN A 57 8.94 -9.43 -9.26
N PHE A 58 8.02 -8.46 -9.37
CA PHE A 58 7.01 -8.46 -10.42
C PHE A 58 7.64 -8.39 -11.82
N LEU A 59 8.56 -7.44 -12.03
CA LEU A 59 9.25 -7.28 -13.33
C LEU A 59 10.02 -8.54 -13.71
N THR A 60 10.80 -9.10 -12.78
CA THR A 60 11.54 -10.35 -13.00
C THR A 60 10.62 -11.52 -13.35
N TRP A 61 9.45 -11.61 -12.70
CA TRP A 61 8.47 -12.63 -13.01
C TRP A 61 7.84 -12.46 -14.40
N ALA A 62 7.45 -11.23 -14.74
CA ALA A 62 6.85 -10.92 -16.03
C ALA A 62 7.81 -11.20 -17.20
N ASP A 63 9.08 -10.86 -17.04
CA ASP A 63 10.09 -11.04 -18.08
C ASP A 63 10.47 -12.50 -18.26
N ASN A 64 10.73 -13.22 -17.17
CA ASN A 64 11.29 -14.56 -17.24
C ASN A 64 10.24 -15.67 -17.40
N GLU A 65 9.10 -15.57 -16.70
CA GLU A 65 8.12 -16.67 -16.67
C GLU A 65 6.91 -16.40 -17.55
N LEU A 66 6.39 -15.16 -17.54
CA LEU A 66 5.28 -14.79 -18.44
C LEU A 66 5.78 -14.50 -19.87
N ASN A 67 7.09 -14.32 -20.02
CA ASN A 67 7.74 -14.06 -21.30
C ASN A 67 7.12 -12.85 -22.02
N TRP A 68 6.88 -11.77 -21.25
CA TRP A 68 6.34 -10.50 -21.75
C TRP A 68 7.42 -9.76 -22.51
N ARG A 69 7.30 -9.78 -23.84
CA ARG A 69 8.28 -9.23 -24.77
C ARG A 69 7.66 -8.14 -25.63
N SER A 70 8.51 -7.34 -26.27
CA SER A 70 8.08 -6.19 -27.08
C SER A 70 7.42 -6.58 -28.40
N ASP A 71 7.68 -7.78 -28.90
CA ASP A 71 7.08 -8.38 -30.10
C ASP A 71 5.63 -8.85 -29.87
N LYS A 72 5.23 -9.07 -28.61
CA LYS A 72 3.86 -9.41 -28.26
C LYS A 72 3.02 -8.14 -28.17
N ILE A 73 2.15 -7.92 -29.17
CA ILE A 73 1.25 -6.77 -29.23
C ILE A 73 -0.04 -7.07 -28.45
N LEU A 74 -0.55 -6.08 -27.73
CA LEU A 74 -1.79 -6.16 -26.98
C LEU A 74 -2.88 -5.37 -27.71
N PHE A 75 -3.85 -6.05 -28.31
CA PHE A 75 -4.98 -5.40 -28.99
C PHE A 75 -6.17 -5.12 -28.06
N GLY A 76 -6.22 -5.76 -26.89
CA GLY A 76 -7.32 -5.61 -25.94
C GLY A 76 -8.65 -6.18 -26.44
N PRO A 77 -9.73 -6.04 -25.65
CA PRO A 77 -11.06 -6.47 -26.07
C PRO A 77 -11.53 -5.66 -27.30
N PHE A 78 -12.19 -6.31 -28.27
CA PHE A 78 -12.73 -5.66 -29.48
C PHE A 78 -11.69 -4.84 -30.29
N ASP A 79 -10.41 -5.21 -30.25
CA ASP A 79 -9.32 -4.49 -30.93
C ASP A 79 -9.18 -3.00 -30.50
N LEU A 80 -9.63 -2.65 -29.29
CA LEU A 80 -9.62 -1.26 -28.79
C LEU A 80 -8.21 -0.66 -28.68
N LEU A 81 -7.18 -1.46 -28.45
CA LEU A 81 -5.78 -1.00 -28.34
C LEU A 81 -4.98 -1.22 -29.63
N LYS A 82 -5.65 -1.62 -30.73
CA LYS A 82 -4.99 -1.85 -32.02
C LYS A 82 -4.46 -0.55 -32.59
N SER A 83 -3.16 -0.54 -32.88
CA SER A 83 -2.47 0.65 -33.36
C SER A 83 -2.81 0.97 -34.81
N GLN A 84 -2.69 2.24 -35.21
CA GLN A 84 -2.84 2.67 -36.61
C GLN A 84 -1.88 1.94 -37.57
N GLN A 85 -0.68 1.58 -37.10
CA GLN A 85 0.30 0.81 -37.89
C GLN A 85 -0.17 -0.63 -38.18
N ASP A 86 -1.05 -1.16 -37.34
CA ASP A 86 -1.61 -2.51 -37.48
C ASP A 86 -3.04 -2.47 -38.06
N GLY A 87 -3.51 -1.31 -38.53
CA GLY A 87 -4.85 -1.11 -39.10
C GLY A 87 -5.96 -0.83 -38.08
N GLY A 88 -5.61 -0.39 -36.86
CA GLY A 88 -6.55 0.05 -35.82
C GLY A 88 -6.67 1.58 -35.72
N TRP A 89 -7.30 2.06 -34.65
CA TRP A 89 -7.57 3.48 -34.44
C TRP A 89 -6.56 4.16 -33.48
N SER A 90 -5.90 3.39 -32.61
CA SER A 90 -5.02 3.94 -31.56
C SER A 90 -3.74 4.54 -32.16
N PRO A 91 -3.34 5.77 -31.76
CA PRO A 91 -2.09 6.38 -32.22
C PRO A 91 -0.84 5.74 -31.61
N ILE A 92 -1.00 4.88 -30.59
CA ILE A 92 0.10 4.26 -29.84
C ILE A 92 0.00 2.74 -29.97
N ARG A 93 1.13 2.07 -30.22
CA ARG A 93 1.24 0.61 -30.16
C ARG A 93 1.54 0.15 -28.75
N VAL A 94 0.63 -0.63 -28.16
CA VAL A 94 0.81 -1.21 -26.83
C VAL A 94 1.31 -2.65 -26.97
N ASN A 95 2.43 -2.95 -26.33
CA ASN A 95 2.96 -4.31 -26.22
C ASN A 95 2.93 -4.78 -24.76
N TYR A 96 3.27 -6.05 -24.55
CA TYR A 96 3.25 -6.63 -23.21
C TYR A 96 4.30 -6.01 -22.26
N VAL A 97 5.36 -5.39 -22.78
CA VAL A 97 6.32 -4.61 -21.98
C VAL A 97 5.69 -3.33 -21.45
N VAL A 98 4.90 -2.62 -22.27
CA VAL A 98 4.14 -1.44 -21.80
C VAL A 98 3.12 -1.84 -20.73
N LEU A 99 2.43 -2.97 -20.91
CA LEU A 99 1.51 -3.50 -19.90
C LEU A 99 2.24 -3.84 -18.59
N ARG A 100 3.42 -4.47 -18.67
CA ARG A 100 4.31 -4.73 -17.53
C ARG A 100 4.58 -3.46 -16.75
N ASP A 101 5.06 -2.44 -17.43
CA ASP A 101 5.52 -1.22 -16.80
C ASP A 101 4.34 -0.46 -16.18
N LEU A 102 3.16 -0.47 -16.82
CA LEU A 102 1.93 0.05 -16.24
C LEU A 102 1.52 -0.68 -14.96
N ILE A 103 1.61 -2.01 -14.92
CA ILE A 103 1.29 -2.77 -13.69
C ILE A 103 2.32 -2.46 -12.59
N ALA A 104 3.61 -2.34 -12.93
CA ALA A 104 4.63 -1.94 -11.96
C ALA A 104 4.33 -0.55 -11.36
N VAL A 105 3.93 0.41 -12.19
CA VAL A 105 3.45 1.73 -11.73
C VAL A 105 2.21 1.59 -10.85
N GLY A 106 1.26 0.74 -11.21
CA GLY A 106 0.08 0.44 -10.40
C GLY A 106 0.44 -0.08 -9.01
N ILE A 107 1.43 -0.97 -8.90
CA ILE A 107 1.96 -1.46 -7.62
C ILE A 107 2.49 -0.28 -6.78
N TYR A 108 3.22 0.66 -7.37
CA TYR A 108 3.70 1.85 -6.67
C TYR A 108 2.57 2.75 -6.16
N VAL A 109 1.52 2.93 -6.95
CA VAL A 109 0.34 3.71 -6.54
C VAL A 109 -0.36 3.06 -5.36
N VAL A 110 -0.59 1.74 -5.41
CA VAL A 110 -1.19 0.98 -4.29
C VAL A 110 -0.31 1.05 -3.04
N ALA A 111 1.00 0.89 -3.19
CA ALA A 111 1.96 1.02 -2.10
C ALA A 111 1.91 2.40 -1.43
N LEU A 112 1.87 3.47 -2.24
CA LEU A 112 1.77 4.85 -1.74
C LEU A 112 0.45 5.10 -1.01
N ALA A 113 -0.68 4.68 -1.59
CA ALA A 113 -1.98 4.78 -0.94
C ALA A 113 -2.01 4.02 0.39
N GLY A 114 -1.46 2.81 0.42
CA GLY A 114 -1.32 2.00 1.63
C GLY A 114 -0.46 2.68 2.70
N ASN A 115 0.67 3.29 2.30
CA ASN A 115 1.51 4.05 3.23
C ASN A 115 0.79 5.25 3.85
N ILE A 116 0.13 6.07 3.03
CA ILE A 116 -0.65 7.22 3.50
C ILE A 116 -1.71 6.74 4.50
N TRP A 117 -2.42 5.66 4.17
CA TRP A 117 -3.43 5.07 5.04
C TRP A 117 -2.85 4.55 6.36
N MET A 118 -1.72 3.83 6.34
CA MET A 118 -1.08 3.32 7.55
C MET A 118 -0.60 4.46 8.46
N TRP A 119 -0.01 5.52 7.90
CA TRP A 119 0.36 6.70 8.66
C TRP A 119 -0.86 7.37 9.29
N ALA A 120 -1.92 7.59 8.52
CA ALA A 120 -3.16 8.17 9.03
C ALA A 120 -3.77 7.30 10.14
N ALA A 121 -3.82 5.97 9.95
CA ALA A 121 -4.29 5.05 10.96
C ALA A 121 -3.45 5.14 12.25
N TRP A 122 -2.12 5.18 12.12
CA TRP A 122 -1.22 5.29 13.26
C TRP A 122 -1.42 6.59 14.05
N GLN A 123 -1.56 7.72 13.37
CA GLN A 123 -1.82 9.02 14.02
C GLN A 123 -3.17 9.02 14.77
N LYS A 124 -4.20 8.43 14.16
CA LYS A 124 -5.57 8.40 14.72
C LYS A 124 -5.80 7.33 15.81
N ARG A 125 -4.75 6.66 16.30
CA ARG A 125 -4.89 5.58 17.29
C ARG A 125 -5.51 6.04 18.62
N GLY A 126 -5.33 7.30 19.01
CA GLY A 126 -5.90 7.88 20.24
C GLY A 126 -7.29 8.51 20.10
N GLU A 127 -7.70 8.86 18.88
CA GLU A 127 -9.01 9.50 18.64
C GLU A 127 -10.18 8.55 18.94
N LYS A 128 -10.02 7.27 18.59
CA LYS A 128 -11.05 6.24 18.85
C LYS A 128 -11.33 6.02 20.33
N GLN A 129 -10.32 6.22 21.18
CA GLN A 129 -10.45 6.05 22.62
C GLN A 129 -11.13 7.27 23.27
N ASN A 130 -10.86 8.48 22.79
CA ASN A 130 -11.44 9.71 23.33
C ASN A 130 -12.92 9.88 22.97
N ALA A 131 -13.35 9.42 21.79
CA ALA A 131 -14.74 9.52 21.34
C ALA A 131 -15.71 8.63 22.16
N GLU A 132 -15.24 7.51 22.69
CA GLU A 132 -16.04 6.64 23.57
C GLU A 132 -15.96 7.05 25.06
N THR A 133 -14.89 7.74 25.48
CA THR A 133 -14.62 7.99 26.91
C THR A 133 -14.98 9.39 27.38
N THR A 134 -15.18 10.36 26.48
CA THR A 134 -15.42 11.76 26.89
C THR A 134 -16.59 12.35 26.12
N PRO A 135 -17.75 12.61 26.76
CA PRO A 135 -18.75 13.48 26.15
C PRO A 135 -18.09 14.86 25.96
N GLU A 136 -18.28 15.47 24.78
CA GLU A 136 -17.77 16.82 24.54
C GLU A 136 -18.24 17.74 25.68
N ARG A 137 -17.29 18.31 26.43
CA ARG A 137 -17.57 19.29 27.47
C ARG A 137 -17.39 20.68 26.89
N SER A 138 -18.35 21.55 27.15
CA SER A 138 -18.23 22.99 26.91
C SER A 138 -16.97 23.56 27.59
N THR A 139 -16.54 24.75 27.17
CA THR A 139 -15.45 25.52 27.80
C THR A 139 -15.60 25.69 29.33
N PHE A 140 -16.82 25.55 29.85
CA PHE A 140 -17.15 25.61 31.27
C PHE A 140 -17.32 24.23 31.94
N GLY A 141 -16.93 23.14 31.28
CA GLY A 141 -16.92 21.79 31.85
C GLY A 141 -18.28 21.07 31.89
N ARG A 142 -19.34 21.64 31.31
CA ARG A 142 -20.65 20.97 31.20
C ARG A 142 -20.71 20.02 30.00
N PRO A 143 -21.22 18.79 30.15
CA PRO A 143 -21.40 17.86 29.04
C PRO A 143 -22.43 18.42 28.04
N LEU A 144 -22.09 18.38 26.75
CA LEU A 144 -22.94 18.87 25.65
C LEU A 144 -24.00 17.85 25.21
N VAL A 145 -23.87 16.60 25.67
CA VAL A 145 -24.81 15.51 25.40
C VAL A 145 -25.21 14.86 26.72
N LYS A 146 -26.47 14.43 26.82
CA LYS A 146 -27.03 13.81 28.03
C LYS A 146 -26.30 12.50 28.32
N GLU A 147 -25.67 12.39 29.48
CA GLU A 147 -25.04 11.14 29.93
C GLU A 147 -26.14 10.09 30.21
N GLY A 148 -26.09 8.96 29.52
CA GLY A 148 -26.94 7.79 29.79
C GLY A 148 -28.32 7.78 29.13
N ALA A 149 -28.37 7.43 27.84
CA ALA A 149 -29.56 6.89 27.18
C ALA A 149 -29.22 5.51 26.59
#